data_AF-A0A5B9EGP9-F1
#
_entry.id   AF-A0A5B9EGP9-F1
#
_cell.length_a   1.000
_cell.length_b   1.000
_cell.length_c   1.000
_cell.angle_alpha   90.00
_cell.angle_beta   90.00
_cell.angle_gamma   90.00
#
_symmetry.space_group_name_H-M   'P 1'
#
loop_
_entity.id
_entity.type
_entity.pdbx_description
1 polymer ?
#
loop_
_entity_poly.entity_id
_entity_poly.type
_entity_poly.pdbx_seq_one_letter_code
_entity_poly.pdbx_strand_id
1 'polypeptide(L)'
;MDGSGNALAAVDVLKTDGTTVTAPPMLSARYGHGAVLLQDGRVFVAGGYTKGGAVLNNAELFDPDTNTWASVPYPMVEPRAQFTLSLSVEAGNHARSPD
;
A
#
# COMPACT_ATOMS: atom_id res chain seq x y z
N MET A 1 9.24 12.06 4.71
CA MET A 1 10.11 13.06 4.06
C MET A 1 11.52 12.56 4.28
N ASP A 2 12.25 12.16 3.24
CA ASP A 2 13.71 12.19 3.42
C ASP A 2 14.10 13.67 3.58
N GLY A 3 15.24 13.97 4.19
CA GLY A 3 15.63 15.35 4.50
C GLY A 3 15.79 16.29 3.29
N SER A 4 15.39 15.91 2.07
CA SER A 4 15.44 16.72 0.84
C SER A 4 14.09 17.26 0.37
N GLY A 5 12.96 16.90 1.02
CA GLY A 5 11.64 17.36 0.60
C GLY A 5 11.13 16.74 -0.70
N ASN A 6 11.74 15.64 -1.15
CA ASN A 6 11.19 14.81 -2.21
C ASN A 6 10.23 13.75 -1.64
N ALA A 7 9.11 13.56 -2.34
CA ALA A 7 8.27 12.40 -2.11
C ALA A 7 9.06 11.18 -2.58
N LEU A 8 9.36 10.26 -1.66
CA LEU A 8 10.10 9.04 -1.97
C LEU A 8 9.31 8.25 -3.01
N ALA A 9 9.86 8.21 -4.23
CA ALA A 9 9.37 7.32 -5.27
C ALA A 9 9.98 5.92 -5.10
N ALA A 10 11.15 5.78 -4.51
CA ALA A 10 11.76 4.49 -4.21
C ALA A 10 11.19 3.91 -2.91
N VAL A 11 10.53 2.76 -3.01
CA VAL A 11 10.19 1.91 -1.87
C VAL A 11 11.24 0.80 -1.83
N ASP A 12 12.06 0.76 -0.78
CA ASP A 12 12.87 -0.42 -0.51
C ASP A 12 11.96 -1.49 0.09
N VAL A 13 11.84 -2.61 -0.61
CA VAL A 13 11.04 -3.75 -0.14
C VAL A 13 11.99 -4.70 0.58
N LEU A 14 11.80 -4.82 1.89
CA LEU A 14 12.49 -5.82 2.70
C LEU A 14 11.87 -7.19 2.44
N LYS A 15 12.68 -8.12 1.95
CA LYS A 15 12.31 -9.51 1.80
C LYS A 15 12.49 -10.27 3.11
N THR A 16 11.82 -11.41 3.21
CA THR A 16 11.90 -12.32 4.37
C THR A 16 13.29 -12.92 4.57
N ASP A 17 14.15 -12.90 3.56
CA ASP A 17 15.56 -13.31 3.63
C ASP A 17 16.51 -12.20 4.13
N GLY A 18 15.97 -11.03 4.49
CA GLY A 18 16.75 -9.89 5.00
C GLY A 18 17.38 -9.03 3.91
N THR A 19 17.17 -9.34 2.62
CA THR A 19 17.64 -8.50 1.51
C THR A 19 16.63 -7.40 1.17
N THR A 20 17.13 -6.26 0.72
CA THR A 20 16.30 -5.18 0.17
C THR A 20 16.37 -5.21 -1.34
N VAL A 21 15.22 -5.14 -2.00
CA VAL A 21 15.15 -4.82 -3.43
C VAL A 21 14.55 -3.44 -3.62
N THR A 22 15.16 -2.67 -4.52
CA THR A 22 14.61 -1.40 -4.96
C THR A 22 13.42 -1.68 -5.87
N ALA A 23 12.21 -1.39 -5.40
CA ALA A 23 11.02 -1.44 -6.24
C ALA A 23 11.03 -0.27 -7.24
N PRO A 24 10.37 -0.41 -8.41
CA PRO A 24 10.09 0.72 -9.28
C PRO A 24 9.27 1.78 -8.53
N PRO A 25 9.24 3.02 -9.05
CA PRO A 25 8.45 4.06 -8.45
C PRO A 25 6.96 3.76 -8.46
N MET A 26 6.27 4.14 -7.38
CA MET A 26 4.81 4.18 -7.35
C MET A 26 4.28 5.06 -8.49
N LEU A 27 3.07 4.76 -8.96
CA LEU A 27 2.38 5.54 -9.99
C LEU A 27 2.03 6.95 -9.47
N SER A 28 1.73 7.08 -8.17
CA SER A 28 1.54 8.38 -7.51
C SER A 28 2.46 8.53 -6.30
N ALA A 29 3.38 9.50 -6.39
CA ALA A 29 4.25 9.86 -5.30
C ALA A 29 3.45 10.37 -4.09
N ARG A 30 3.66 9.76 -2.92
CA ARG A 30 2.85 9.98 -1.72
C ARG A 30 3.67 9.88 -0.43
N TYR A 31 3.23 10.57 0.63
CA TYR A 31 3.77 10.42 1.99
C TYR A 31 2.64 10.35 3.04
N GLY A 32 2.93 9.81 4.22
CA GLY A 32 1.90 9.64 5.27
C GLY A 32 0.76 8.70 4.86
N HIS A 33 1.04 7.78 3.92
CA HIS A 33 0.13 6.73 3.48
C HIS A 33 0.09 5.57 4.48
N GLY A 34 -0.97 4.76 4.42
CA GLY A 34 -0.99 3.46 5.07
C GLY A 34 -0.46 2.39 4.11
N ALA A 35 0.33 1.44 4.62
CA ALA A 35 0.82 0.30 3.85
C ALA A 35 0.62 -1.00 4.64
N VAL A 36 0.26 -2.08 3.96
CA VAL A 36 0.09 -3.40 4.58
C VAL A 36 0.56 -4.50 3.63
N LEU A 37 1.23 -5.51 4.19
CA LEU A 37 1.59 -6.74 3.49
C LEU A 37 0.37 -7.67 3.43
N LEU A 38 0.00 -8.11 2.24
CA LEU A 38 -1.06 -9.10 2.03
C LEU A 38 -0.52 -10.52 2.21
N GLN A 39 -1.43 -11.48 2.43
CA GLN A 39 -1.06 -12.89 2.64
C GLN A 39 -0.35 -13.52 1.44
N ASP A 40 -0.60 -13.00 0.23
CA ASP A 40 0.01 -13.45 -1.01
C ASP A 40 1.36 -12.75 -1.30
N GLY A 41 1.89 -11.97 -0.36
CA GLY A 41 3.19 -11.30 -0.48
C GLY A 41 3.14 -9.94 -1.18
N ARG A 42 2.00 -9.53 -1.74
CA ARG A 42 1.83 -8.21 -2.35
C ARG A 42 1.70 -7.12 -1.29
N VAL A 43 2.07 -5.88 -1.63
CA VAL A 43 1.99 -4.74 -0.69
C VAL A 43 0.90 -3.77 -1.16
N PHE A 44 -0.11 -3.57 -0.33
CA PHE A 44 -1.18 -2.62 -0.59
C PHE A 44 -0.89 -1.29 0.11
N VAL A 45 -0.91 -0.19 -0.65
CA VAL A 45 -0.64 1.17 -0.18
C VAL A 45 -1.83 2.06 -0.48
N ALA A 46 -2.36 2.76 0.53
CA ALA A 46 -3.54 3.60 0.39
C ALA A 46 -3.36 5.01 0.97
N GLY A 47 -3.97 5.99 0.30
CA GLY A 47 -4.03 7.37 0.78
C GLY A 47 -2.67 8.05 0.87
N GLY A 48 -2.54 8.97 1.83
CA GLY A 48 -1.40 9.85 2.01
C GLY A 48 -1.59 11.21 1.36
N TYR A 49 -0.51 11.98 1.31
CA TYR A 49 -0.46 13.30 0.71
C TYR A 49 0.40 13.29 -0.54
N THR A 50 0.00 14.06 -1.55
CA THR A 50 0.91 14.45 -2.64
C THR A 50 1.97 15.43 -2.13
N LYS A 51 3.02 15.68 -2.93
CA LYS A 51 4.01 16.72 -2.65
C LYS A 51 3.38 18.11 -2.42
N GLY A 52 2.25 18.40 -3.06
CA GLY A 52 1.50 19.65 -2.90
C GLY A 52 0.55 19.68 -1.70
N GLY A 53 0.52 18.64 -0.87
CA GLY A 53 -0.33 18.57 0.33
C GLY A 53 -1.76 18.12 0.08
N ALA A 54 -2.14 17.78 -1.16
CA ALA A 54 -3.45 17.23 -1.45
C ALA A 54 -3.58 15.82 -0.86
N VAL A 55 -4.69 15.54 -0.19
CA VAL A 55 -4.98 14.22 0.39
C VAL A 55 -5.44 13.28 -0.72
N LEU A 56 -4.88 12.08 -0.75
CA LEU A 56 -5.18 11.04 -1.73
C LEU A 56 -6.31 10.13 -1.23
N ASN A 57 -7.21 9.78 -2.13
CA ASN A 57 -8.18 8.72 -1.93
C ASN A 57 -7.86 7.44 -2.73
N ASN A 58 -6.86 7.48 -3.60
CA ASN A 58 -6.46 6.31 -4.37
C ASN A 58 -5.55 5.36 -3.57
N ALA A 59 -5.42 4.14 -4.09
CA ALA A 59 -4.54 3.12 -3.58
C ALA A 59 -3.80 2.43 -4.74
N GLU A 60 -2.66 1.84 -4.41
CA GLU A 60 -1.80 1.13 -5.33
C GLU A 60 -1.36 -0.20 -4.70
N LEU A 61 -1.17 -1.21 -5.56
CA LEU A 61 -0.72 -2.53 -5.18
C LEU A 61 0.62 -2.82 -5.83
N PHE A 62 1.61 -3.17 -5.02
CA PHE A 62 2.90 -3.66 -5.49
C PHE A 62 2.90 -5.17 -5.56
N ASP A 63 3.29 -5.70 -6.71
CA ASP A 63 3.53 -7.10 -6.95
C ASP A 63 5.05 -7.36 -7.03
N PRO A 64 5.64 -8.07 -6.05
CA PRO A 64 7.08 -8.34 -6.03
C PRO A 64 7.53 -9.37 -7.08
N ASP A 65 6.64 -10.24 -7.56
CA ASP A 65 6.97 -11.28 -8.54
C ASP A 65 7.17 -10.66 -9.93
N THR A 66 6.36 -9.66 -10.25
CA THR A 66 6.48 -8.89 -11.49
C THR A 66 7.30 -7.62 -11.33
N ASN A 67 7.59 -7.22 -10.09
CA ASN A 67 8.22 -5.96 -9.73
C ASN A 67 7.47 -4.77 -10.37
N THR A 68 6.14 -4.70 -10.19
CA THR A 68 5.29 -3.64 -10.76
C THR A 68 4.28 -3.08 -9.77
N TRP A 69 3.81 -1.86 -10.06
CA TRP A 69 2.69 -1.22 -9.37
C TRP A 69 1.44 -1.18 -10.24
N ALA A 70 0.29 -1.41 -9.63
CA ALA A 70 -1.02 -1.26 -10.26
C ALA A 70 -1.95 -0.37 -9.44
N SER A 71 -2.74 0.48 -10.11
CA SER A 71 -3.79 1.26 -9.45
C SER A 71 -4.94 0.36 -9.02
N VAL A 72 -5.45 0.59 -7.82
CA VAL A 72 -6.63 -0.13 -7.32
C VAL A 72 -7.90 0.58 -7.85
N PRO A 73 -8.84 -0.15 -8.48
CA PRO A 73 -9.98 0.47 -9.18
C PRO A 73 -11.08 1.01 -8.26
N TYR A 74 -10.98 0.82 -6.94
CA TYR A 74 -11.93 1.32 -5.95
C TYR A 74 -11.23 2.23 -4.95
N PRO A 75 -11.22 3.54 -5.18
CA PRO A 75 -10.62 4.49 -4.24
C PRO A 75 -11.43 4.52 -2.95
N MET A 76 -10.79 4.96 -1.87
CA MET A 76 -11.46 5.25 -0.61
C MET A 76 -12.54 6.30 -0.84
N VAL A 77 -13.70 6.14 -0.19
CA VAL A 77 -14.80 7.12 -0.27
C VAL A 77 -14.31 8.51 0.19
N GLU A 78 -13.55 8.52 1.28
CA GLU A 78 -12.90 9.73 1.80
C GLU A 78 -11.38 9.65 1.61
N PRO A 79 -10.73 10.73 1.16
CA PRO A 79 -9.27 10.84 1.19
C PRO A 79 -8.76 10.67 2.63
N ARG A 80 -7.68 9.91 2.81
CA ARG A 80 -7.08 9.66 4.14
C ARG A 80 -5.58 9.85 4.09
N ALA A 81 -5.02 10.41 5.15
CA ALA A 81 -3.58 10.47 5.38
C ALA A 81 -3.30 10.42 6.90
N GLN A 82 -2.07 10.05 7.28
CA GLN A 82 -1.64 9.86 8.68
C GLN A 82 -2.55 8.91 9.48
N PHE A 83 -3.03 7.86 8.81
CA PHE A 83 -3.95 6.89 9.40
C PHE A 83 -3.25 5.53 9.57
N THR A 84 -3.80 4.71 10.45
CA THR A 84 -3.39 3.32 10.61
C THR A 84 -4.16 2.44 9.64
N LEU A 85 -3.45 1.57 8.90
CA LEU A 85 -4.02 0.56 8.04
C LEU A 85 -3.72 -0.83 8.61
N SER A 86 -4.76 -1.66 8.75
CA SER A 86 -4.63 -3.03 9.24
C SER A 86 -5.30 -4.02 8.29
N LEU A 87 -4.68 -5.17 8.09
CA LEU A 87 -5.27 -6.29 7.37
C LEU A 87 -6.08 -7.15 8.36
N SER A 88 -7.38 -7.29 8.12
CA SER A 88 -8.21 -8.28 8.82
C SER A 88 -8.22 -9.55 8.00
N VAL A 89 -7.80 -10.66 8.60
CA VAL A 89 -7.98 -11.99 8.04
C VAL A 89 -9.29 -12.53 8.58
N GLU A 90 -10.32 -12.64 7.76
CA GLU A 90 -11.48 -13.43 8.14
C GLU A 90 -11.06 -14.91 8.12
N ALA A 91 -11.03 -15.53 9.30
CA ALA A 91 -11.04 -16.98 9.39
C ALA A 91 -12.31 -17.46 8.67
N GLY A 92 -12.15 -18.36 7.70
CA GLY A 92 -13.19 -18.71 6.73
C GLY A 92 -14.56 -18.90 7.36
N ASN A 93 -15.58 -18.36 6.68
CA ASN A 93 -16.99 -18.59 6.99
C ASN A 93 -17.21 -20.07 7.35
N HIS A 94 -17.46 -20.35 8.62
CA HIS A 94 -18.13 -21.58 9.00
C HIS A 94 -19.46 -21.59 8.26
N ALA A 95 -19.63 -22.57 7.38
CA ALA A 95 -20.91 -22.89 6.78
C ALA A 95 -21.96 -22.92 7.88
N ARG A 96 -23.01 -22.10 7.76
CA ARG A 96 -24.24 -22.32 8.52
C ARG A 96 -24.69 -23.75 8.21
N SER A 97 -24.71 -24.59 9.24
CA SER A 97 -25.47 -25.84 9.19
C SER A 97 -26.92 -25.49 8.86
N PRO A 98 -27.58 -26.15 7.90
CA PRO A 98 -29.02 -26.05 7.77
C PRO A 98 -29.66 -26.80 8.94
N ASP A 99 -30.64 -26.14 9.60
CA ASP A 99 -31.68 -26.79 10.39
C ASP A 99 -32.82 -27.27 9.46
#